data_AF-A0AB72XUL9-F1
#
_entry.id   AF-A0AB72XUL9-F1
#
_cell.length_a   1.000
_cell.length_b   1.000
_cell.length_c   1.000
_cell.angle_alpha   90.00
_cell.angle_beta   90.00
_cell.angle_gamma   90.00
#
_symmetry.space_group_name_H-M   'P 1'
#
loop_
_entity.id
_entity.type
_entity.pdbx_description
1 polymer ?
#
loop_
_entity_poly.entity_id
_entity_poly.type
_entity_poly.pdbx_seq_one_letter_code
_entity_poly.pdbx_strand_id
1 'polypeptide(L)'
;MSVVRGTALANYPSLVAGLGGDPATLLRAAGVRDQDVGNYDAFISIRAAIRAIESAAAVTATMDFGRRLAQRQGIEILGPVGVAARTAATVGDALAIFNTFMAAYSPVIAIRITPLAGQRSFIALEFLLDEPAPYPQTMELALGVALGVIRLLLGADYAPLAVHLPHDPLTPEAFYLQYFGCRPYFAERVGGFTMRTADLSRPLNHDDVAHRVVVDYLSSITPLGEGIVESVRTIVRQLLPTGAATLNVVAEQFHLHPKTLQRRLAEENTTFVILVDRVRKDVADRYLRTTGIGLTHLARELGYAEQSVLTRSCKRWFGTGPAAYRNQARLQTTVSAPGSGRGPNPGNVSVSC
;
A
#
# COMPACT_ATOMS: atom_id res chain seq x y z
N MET A 1 -7.58 5.42 -9.79
CA MET A 1 -6.45 5.67 -10.74
C MET A 1 -5.14 5.36 -10.02
N SER A 2 -4.18 4.68 -10.67
CA SER A 2 -2.88 4.30 -10.05
C SER A 2 -1.83 5.39 -10.34
N VAL A 3 -1.88 6.47 -9.56
CA VAL A 3 -1.09 7.70 -9.78
C VAL A 3 -0.39 8.17 -8.51
N VAL A 4 0.61 9.03 -8.66
CA VAL A 4 1.32 9.72 -7.59
C VAL A 4 1.70 11.13 -8.04
N ARG A 5 1.85 12.07 -7.11
CA ARG A 5 2.35 13.42 -7.41
C ARG A 5 3.73 13.38 -8.06
N GLY A 6 3.99 14.29 -8.99
CA GLY A 6 5.27 14.44 -9.67
C GLY A 6 6.44 14.71 -8.72
N THR A 7 6.16 15.30 -7.55
CA THR A 7 7.11 15.47 -6.44
C THR A 7 7.67 14.16 -5.89
N ALA A 8 7.06 12.99 -6.15
CA ALA A 8 7.67 11.69 -5.81
C ALA A 8 9.02 11.45 -6.50
N LEU A 9 9.23 12.08 -7.66
CA LEU A 9 10.51 12.06 -8.37
C LEU A 9 11.31 13.37 -8.17
N ALA A 10 10.96 14.19 -7.17
CA ALA A 10 11.80 15.33 -6.80
C ALA A 10 13.22 14.84 -6.49
N ASN A 11 14.23 15.57 -6.98
CA ASN A 11 15.65 15.24 -6.86
C ASN A 11 16.11 13.96 -7.57
N TYR A 12 15.23 13.24 -8.27
CA TYR A 12 15.60 12.10 -9.11
C TYR A 12 16.59 12.50 -10.22
N PRO A 13 16.36 13.58 -11.01
CA PRO A 13 17.29 13.92 -12.09
C PRO A 13 18.70 14.25 -11.60
N SER A 14 18.79 14.99 -10.49
CA SER A 14 20.06 15.34 -9.85
C SER A 14 20.80 14.11 -9.32
N LEU A 15 20.08 13.16 -8.70
CA LEU A 15 20.69 11.92 -8.21
C LEU A 15 21.22 11.07 -9.36
N VAL A 16 20.41 10.85 -10.41
CA VAL A 16 20.82 10.05 -11.57
C VAL A 16 22.04 10.65 -12.25
N ALA A 17 22.04 11.96 -12.50
CA ALA A 17 23.19 12.65 -13.09
C ALA A 17 24.44 12.55 -12.20
N GLY A 18 24.28 12.71 -10.88
CA GLY A 18 25.38 12.56 -9.91
C GLY A 18 25.94 11.14 -9.82
N LEU A 19 25.18 10.13 -10.26
CA LEU A 19 25.61 8.73 -10.38
C LEU A 19 26.09 8.37 -11.80
N GLY A 20 26.21 9.35 -12.70
CA GLY A 20 26.71 9.16 -14.06
C GLY A 20 25.68 8.64 -15.07
N GLY A 21 24.39 8.60 -14.72
CA GLY A 21 23.30 8.24 -15.64
C GLY A 21 22.73 9.45 -16.39
N ASP A 22 21.98 9.18 -17.47
CA ASP A 22 21.18 10.19 -18.16
C ASP A 22 19.73 10.17 -17.65
N PRO A 23 19.30 11.17 -16.85
CA PRO A 23 17.97 11.21 -16.28
C PRO A 23 16.87 11.33 -17.33
N ALA A 24 17.07 12.14 -18.38
CA ALA A 24 16.04 12.37 -19.40
C ALA A 24 15.79 11.09 -20.22
N THR A 25 16.83 10.31 -20.49
CA THR A 25 16.69 9.02 -21.17
C THR A 25 15.95 7.99 -20.31
N LEU A 26 16.27 7.91 -19.01
CA LEU A 26 15.58 6.98 -18.10
C LEU A 26 14.12 7.37 -17.84
N LEU A 27 13.82 8.66 -17.67
CA LEU A 27 12.45 9.16 -17.48
C LEU A 27 11.59 8.88 -18.72
N ARG A 28 12.11 9.19 -19.92
CA ARG A 28 11.41 8.90 -21.19
C ARG A 28 11.16 7.41 -21.36
N ALA A 29 12.15 6.56 -21.08
CA ALA A 29 11.99 5.10 -21.14
C ALA A 29 10.93 4.58 -20.15
N ALA A 30 10.82 5.20 -18.98
CA ALA A 30 9.81 4.87 -17.99
C ALA A 30 8.40 5.39 -18.33
N GLY A 31 8.28 6.32 -19.29
CA GLY A 31 7.04 7.00 -19.67
C GLY A 31 6.69 8.20 -18.78
N VAL A 32 7.70 8.85 -18.19
CA VAL A 32 7.54 10.07 -17.39
C VAL A 32 7.99 11.27 -18.22
N ARG A 33 7.18 12.33 -18.25
CA ARG A 33 7.55 13.59 -18.91
C ARG A 33 8.42 14.43 -17.97
N ASP A 34 9.50 15.00 -18.48
CA ASP A 34 10.45 15.78 -17.68
C ASP A 34 9.78 16.95 -16.94
N GLN A 35 8.81 17.62 -17.58
CA GLN A 35 8.05 18.73 -16.98
C GLN A 35 7.17 18.34 -15.77
N ASP A 36 6.86 17.05 -15.61
CA ASP A 36 6.05 16.57 -14.48
C ASP A 36 6.92 16.24 -13.27
N VAL A 37 8.24 16.05 -13.45
CA VAL A 37 9.15 15.67 -12.37
C VAL A 37 9.33 16.82 -11.40
N GLY A 38 9.08 16.56 -10.11
CA GLY A 38 9.14 17.59 -9.07
C GLY A 38 7.94 18.52 -9.04
N ASN A 39 7.00 18.41 -9.98
CA ASN A 39 5.81 19.24 -10.03
C ASN A 39 4.71 18.67 -9.13
N TYR A 40 4.26 19.44 -8.13
CA TYR A 40 3.22 19.01 -7.21
C TYR A 40 1.83 18.96 -7.89
N ASP A 41 1.54 19.84 -8.83
CA ASP A 41 0.23 19.89 -9.48
C ASP A 41 0.06 18.79 -10.55
N ALA A 42 1.17 18.16 -10.95
CA ALA A 42 1.16 17.04 -11.88
C ALA A 42 0.95 15.70 -11.16
N PHE A 43 0.09 14.86 -11.74
CA PHE A 43 0.02 13.43 -11.41
C PHE A 43 0.72 12.62 -12.49
N ILE A 44 1.61 11.71 -12.06
CA ILE A 44 2.26 10.74 -12.92
C ILE A 44 1.78 9.33 -12.59
N SER A 45 1.91 8.40 -13.53
CA SER A 45 1.64 6.99 -13.26
C SER A 45 2.61 6.48 -12.20
N ILE A 46 2.11 5.87 -11.11
CA ILE A 46 2.97 5.24 -10.10
C ILE A 46 3.81 4.11 -10.71
N ARG A 47 3.28 3.39 -11.70
CA ARG A 47 4.02 2.36 -12.43
C ARG A 47 5.20 2.96 -13.21
N ALA A 48 5.01 4.14 -13.80
CA ALA A 48 6.09 4.86 -14.47
C ALA A 48 7.13 5.35 -13.47
N ALA A 49 6.72 5.87 -12.30
CA ALA A 49 7.63 6.26 -11.24
C ALA A 49 8.45 5.07 -10.71
N ILE A 50 7.81 3.93 -10.43
CA ILE A 50 8.48 2.68 -10.04
C ILE A 50 9.51 2.29 -11.10
N ARG A 51 9.10 2.20 -12.38
CA ARG A 51 10.03 1.87 -13.46
C ARG A 51 11.23 2.81 -13.50
N ALA A 52 11.02 4.12 -13.38
CA ALA A 52 12.11 5.10 -13.40
C ALA A 52 13.11 4.87 -12.24
N ILE A 53 12.62 4.60 -11.03
CA ILE A 53 13.42 4.37 -9.83
C ILE A 53 14.19 3.04 -9.95
N GLU A 54 13.50 1.95 -10.25
CA GLU A 54 14.12 0.62 -10.36
C GLU A 54 15.13 0.57 -11.52
N SER A 55 14.80 1.17 -12.68
CA SER A 55 15.73 1.22 -13.82
C SER A 55 16.95 2.09 -13.54
N ALA A 56 16.79 3.20 -12.82
CA ALA A 56 17.93 4.04 -12.44
C ALA A 56 18.90 3.31 -11.53
N ALA A 57 18.39 2.59 -10.52
CA ALA A 57 19.21 1.75 -9.66
C ALA A 57 20.03 0.73 -10.47
N ALA A 58 19.38 0.05 -11.42
CA ALA A 58 20.04 -0.94 -12.28
C ALA A 58 21.09 -0.31 -13.22
N VAL A 59 20.74 0.75 -13.93
CA VAL A 59 21.62 1.40 -14.93
C VAL A 59 22.83 2.08 -14.27
N THR A 60 22.64 2.64 -13.07
CA THR A 60 23.72 3.28 -12.30
C THR A 60 24.45 2.32 -11.37
N ALA A 61 24.14 1.02 -11.41
CA ALA A 61 24.68 -0.02 -10.53
C ALA A 61 24.63 0.37 -9.03
N THR A 62 23.60 1.10 -8.62
CA THR A 62 23.46 1.66 -7.27
C THR A 62 22.42 0.87 -6.49
N MET A 63 22.90 -0.06 -5.65
CA MET A 63 22.05 -1.00 -4.90
C MET A 63 21.20 -0.33 -3.80
N ASP A 64 21.56 0.88 -3.37
CA ASP A 64 20.88 1.67 -2.35
C ASP A 64 20.21 2.95 -2.92
N PHE A 65 19.87 2.94 -4.22
CA PHE A 65 19.36 4.11 -4.93
C PHE A 65 18.13 4.74 -4.23
N GLY A 66 17.15 3.92 -3.84
CA GLY A 66 15.94 4.37 -3.16
C GLY A 66 16.24 5.11 -1.85
N ARG A 67 17.15 4.55 -1.04
CA ARG A 67 17.62 5.17 0.20
C ARG A 67 18.35 6.49 -0.04
N ARG A 68 19.17 6.58 -1.09
CA ARG A 68 19.86 7.83 -1.48
C ARG A 68 18.91 8.90 -1.99
N LEU A 69 17.87 8.51 -2.73
CA LEU A 69 16.84 9.43 -3.18
C LEU A 69 16.02 9.96 -1.99
N ALA A 70 15.65 9.08 -1.06
CA ALA A 70 14.95 9.45 0.16
C ALA A 70 15.72 10.48 1.01
N GLN A 71 17.05 10.37 1.11
CA GLN A 71 17.88 11.36 1.82
C GLN A 71 17.83 12.76 1.22
N ARG A 72 17.41 12.88 -0.05
CA ARG A 72 17.28 14.14 -0.78
C ARG A 72 15.84 14.64 -0.78
N GLN A 73 14.92 13.95 -0.12
CA GLN A 73 13.51 14.32 -0.07
C GLN A 73 13.11 14.62 1.37
N GLY A 74 12.41 15.72 1.57
CA GLY A 74 11.77 16.03 2.84
C GLY A 74 10.26 15.89 2.76
N ILE A 75 9.61 16.25 3.86
CA ILE A 75 8.15 16.19 4.02
C ILE A 75 7.41 17.08 3.00
N GLU A 76 8.07 18.09 2.45
CA GLU A 76 7.52 19.02 1.47
C GLU A 76 7.06 18.34 0.18
N ILE A 77 7.62 17.18 -0.19
CA ILE A 77 7.15 16.44 -1.37
C ILE A 77 5.67 16.06 -1.22
N LEU A 78 5.19 15.88 0.01
CA LEU A 78 3.81 15.49 0.33
C LEU A 78 2.83 16.68 0.29
N GLY A 79 3.35 17.91 0.10
CA GLY A 79 2.57 19.14 -0.01
C GLY A 79 1.63 19.36 1.18
N PRO A 80 0.37 19.78 0.95
CA PRO A 80 -0.68 19.95 1.96
C PRO A 80 -0.83 18.81 2.97
N VAL A 81 -0.66 17.54 2.57
CA VAL A 81 -0.73 16.40 3.51
C VAL A 81 0.42 16.47 4.52
N GLY A 82 1.63 16.79 4.06
CA GLY A 82 2.79 17.00 4.93
C GLY A 82 2.64 18.20 5.86
N VAL A 83 2.02 19.28 5.38
CA VAL A 83 1.72 20.47 6.20
C VAL A 83 0.72 20.11 7.31
N ALA A 84 -0.36 19.42 6.99
CA ALA A 84 -1.37 18.99 7.97
C ALA A 84 -0.77 18.08 9.05
N ALA A 85 0.10 17.14 8.67
CA ALA A 85 0.78 16.27 9.61
C ALA A 85 1.68 17.04 10.59
N ARG A 86 2.39 18.08 10.12
CA ARG A 86 3.27 18.91 10.97
C ARG A 86 2.53 19.75 11.98
N THR A 87 1.30 20.16 11.67
CA THR A 87 0.48 21.00 12.55
C THR A 87 -0.41 20.18 13.46
N ALA A 88 -0.34 18.84 13.44
CA ALA A 88 -1.13 17.98 14.31
C ALA A 88 -0.77 18.14 15.79
N ALA A 89 -1.65 17.68 16.68
CA ALA A 89 -1.42 17.81 18.13
C ALA A 89 -0.41 16.79 18.65
N THR A 90 -0.46 15.55 18.15
CA THR A 90 0.46 14.46 18.52
C THR A 90 1.04 13.75 17.29
N VAL A 91 2.09 12.97 17.50
CA VAL A 91 2.67 12.10 16.46
C VAL A 91 1.65 11.09 15.93
N GLY A 92 0.80 10.55 16.79
CA GLY A 92 -0.31 9.68 16.41
C GLY A 92 -1.30 10.39 15.49
N ASP A 93 -1.67 11.63 15.80
CA ASP A 93 -2.56 12.44 14.96
C ASP A 93 -1.92 12.77 13.61
N ALA A 94 -0.63 13.07 13.59
CA ALA A 94 0.13 13.31 12.36
C ALA A 94 0.13 12.07 11.43
N LEU A 95 0.33 10.88 12.01
CA LEU A 95 0.28 9.62 11.26
C LEU A 95 -1.15 9.27 10.81
N ALA A 96 -2.16 9.63 11.60
CA ALA A 96 -3.56 9.48 11.22
C ALA A 96 -3.93 10.41 10.04
N ILE A 97 -3.33 11.60 9.94
CA ILE A 97 -3.47 12.48 8.77
C ILE A 97 -2.95 11.81 7.51
N PHE A 98 -1.78 11.17 7.58
CA PHE A 98 -1.29 10.40 6.45
C PHE A 98 -2.27 9.28 6.08
N ASN A 99 -2.73 8.47 7.04
CA ASN A 99 -3.75 7.44 6.74
C ASN A 99 -5.02 8.00 6.07
N THR A 100 -5.47 9.19 6.47
CA THR A 100 -6.72 9.79 5.99
C THR A 100 -6.59 10.49 4.65
N PHE A 101 -5.51 11.26 4.45
CA PHE A 101 -5.35 12.18 3.33
C PHE A 101 -4.26 11.75 2.34
N MET A 102 -3.62 10.57 2.50
CA MET A 102 -2.58 10.11 1.57
C MET A 102 -3.06 10.09 0.13
N ALA A 103 -4.35 9.83 -0.11
CA ALA A 103 -4.94 9.81 -1.43
C ALA A 103 -4.77 11.12 -2.22
N ALA A 104 -4.64 12.28 -1.53
CA ALA A 104 -4.33 13.56 -2.16
C ALA A 104 -2.98 13.56 -2.88
N TYR A 105 -2.04 12.77 -2.35
CA TYR A 105 -0.69 12.58 -2.87
C TYR A 105 -0.58 11.35 -3.77
N SER A 106 -1.13 10.22 -3.32
CA SER A 106 -1.25 8.99 -4.10
C SER A 106 -2.36 8.10 -3.54
N PRO A 107 -3.40 7.77 -4.31
CA PRO A 107 -4.48 6.87 -3.88
C PRO A 107 -4.04 5.41 -3.72
N VAL A 108 -2.83 5.05 -4.15
CA VAL A 108 -2.30 3.69 -4.03
C VAL A 108 -1.32 3.52 -2.87
N ILE A 109 -1.04 4.57 -2.11
CA ILE A 109 -0.21 4.48 -0.91
C ILE A 109 -1.14 4.47 0.30
N ALA A 110 -1.07 3.42 1.10
CA ALA A 110 -1.77 3.30 2.36
C ALA A 110 -0.79 3.27 3.52
N ILE A 111 -1.07 4.06 4.56
CA ILE A 111 -0.32 4.06 5.82
C ILE A 111 -1.28 3.62 6.91
N ARG A 112 -0.91 2.60 7.69
CA ARG A 112 -1.77 2.07 8.77
C ARG A 112 -0.99 1.91 10.06
N ILE A 113 -1.66 2.18 11.17
CA ILE A 113 -1.11 1.94 12.50
C ILE A 113 -1.85 0.76 13.11
N THR A 114 -1.14 -0.29 13.49
CA THR A 114 -1.71 -1.46 14.16
C THR A 114 -1.03 -1.66 15.51
N PRO A 115 -1.78 -1.71 16.63
CA PRO A 115 -1.21 -2.06 17.92
C PRO A 115 -0.62 -3.47 17.90
N LEU A 116 0.54 -3.63 18.52
CA LEU A 116 1.21 -4.90 18.77
C LEU A 116 1.28 -5.18 20.27
N ALA A 117 1.59 -6.43 20.63
CA ALA A 117 1.85 -6.80 22.02
C ALA A 117 3.06 -6.01 22.58
N GLY A 118 3.03 -5.73 23.89
CA GLY A 118 4.16 -5.14 24.61
C GLY A 118 4.37 -3.63 24.38
N GLN A 119 3.30 -2.83 24.30
CA GLN A 119 3.36 -1.36 24.13
C GLN A 119 4.12 -0.94 22.85
N ARG A 120 3.87 -1.68 21.77
CA ARG A 120 4.45 -1.43 20.45
C ARG A 120 3.34 -1.18 19.45
N SER A 121 3.63 -0.41 18.43
CA SER A 121 2.75 -0.20 17.29
C SER A 121 3.52 -0.46 16.01
N PHE A 122 2.87 -1.07 15.03
CA PHE A 122 3.40 -1.22 13.67
C PHE A 122 2.80 -0.14 12.77
N ILE A 123 3.66 0.64 12.13
CA ILE A 123 3.28 1.58 11.07
C ILE A 123 3.58 0.89 9.75
N ALA A 124 2.53 0.36 9.12
CA ALA A 124 2.60 -0.28 7.82
C ALA A 124 2.56 0.78 6.71
N LEU A 125 3.39 0.59 5.69
CA LEU A 125 3.36 1.33 4.43
C LEU A 125 3.14 0.32 3.28
N GLU A 126 2.00 0.44 2.61
CA GLU A 126 1.54 -0.50 1.59
C GLU A 126 1.30 0.23 0.27
N PHE A 127 1.77 -0.39 -0.83
CA PHE A 127 1.39 0.00 -2.18
C PHE A 127 0.23 -0.91 -2.64
N LEU A 128 -0.95 -0.33 -2.82
CA LEU A 128 -2.17 -1.00 -3.29
C LEU A 128 -2.14 -1.17 -4.81
N LEU A 129 -1.26 -2.04 -5.29
CA LEU A 129 -1.07 -2.33 -6.71
C LEU A 129 -1.59 -3.73 -7.05
N ASP A 130 -2.24 -3.85 -8.21
CA ASP A 130 -2.82 -5.11 -8.68
C ASP A 130 -1.79 -6.11 -9.25
N GLU A 131 -0.51 -5.72 -9.39
CA GLU A 131 0.52 -6.51 -10.08
C GLU A 131 1.71 -6.89 -9.18
N PRO A 132 2.40 -8.01 -9.49
CA PRO A 132 3.42 -8.62 -8.61
C PRO A 132 4.87 -8.19 -8.86
N ALA A 133 5.14 -7.20 -9.73
CA ALA A 133 6.53 -6.83 -10.03
C ALA A 133 7.23 -6.31 -8.76
N PRO A 134 8.41 -6.84 -8.38
CA PRO A 134 9.14 -6.35 -7.22
C PRO A 134 9.55 -4.88 -7.40
N TYR A 135 9.37 -4.07 -6.37
CA TYR A 135 9.75 -2.66 -6.34
C TYR A 135 10.61 -2.31 -5.10
N PRO A 136 11.71 -3.03 -4.84
CA PRO A 136 12.45 -2.90 -3.60
C PRO A 136 13.09 -1.50 -3.43
N GLN A 137 13.56 -0.85 -4.52
CA GLN A 137 14.10 0.51 -4.42
C GLN A 137 13.00 1.53 -4.10
N THR A 138 11.82 1.37 -4.71
CA THR A 138 10.68 2.25 -4.44
C THR A 138 10.16 2.06 -3.02
N MET A 139 10.18 0.83 -2.50
CA MET A 139 9.86 0.55 -1.10
C MET A 139 10.89 1.18 -0.14
N GLU A 140 12.19 1.02 -0.41
CA GLU A 140 13.24 1.67 0.37
C GLU A 140 13.17 3.20 0.34
N LEU A 141 12.79 3.79 -0.80
CA LEU A 141 12.51 5.23 -0.93
C LEU A 141 11.38 5.64 0.02
N ALA A 142 10.24 4.94 -0.04
CA ALA A 142 9.08 5.27 0.79
C ALA A 142 9.36 5.12 2.28
N LEU A 143 10.10 4.07 2.68
CA LEU A 143 10.54 3.88 4.07
C LEU A 143 11.54 4.96 4.50
N GLY A 144 12.45 5.38 3.63
CA GLY A 144 13.39 6.47 3.92
C GLY A 144 12.69 7.81 4.11
N VAL A 145 11.72 8.15 3.24
CA VAL A 145 10.88 9.35 3.39
C VAL A 145 10.08 9.28 4.70
N ALA A 146 9.44 8.14 4.99
CA ALA A 146 8.71 7.94 6.24
C ALA A 146 9.61 8.09 7.47
N LEU A 147 10.84 7.57 7.44
CA LEU A 147 11.82 7.79 8.51
C LEU A 147 12.20 9.27 8.64
N GLY A 148 12.40 9.98 7.52
CA GLY A 148 12.66 11.43 7.52
C GLY A 148 11.52 12.22 8.17
N VAL A 149 10.28 11.87 7.87
CA VAL A 149 9.08 12.44 8.52
C VAL A 149 9.05 12.10 10.01
N ILE A 150 9.28 10.85 10.40
CA ILE A 150 9.32 10.42 11.80
C ILE A 150 10.39 11.22 12.57
N ARG A 151 11.59 11.40 12.00
CA ARG A 151 12.67 12.19 12.61
C ARG A 151 12.35 13.69 12.68
N LEU A 152 11.63 14.23 11.69
CA LEU A 152 11.14 15.61 11.76
C LEU A 152 10.18 15.80 12.95
N LEU A 153 9.32 14.82 13.21
CA LEU A 153 8.31 14.89 14.28
C LEU A 153 8.87 14.58 15.67
N LEU A 154 9.81 13.63 15.77
CA LEU A 154 10.28 13.08 17.05
C LEU A 154 11.70 13.52 17.43
N GLY A 155 12.41 14.19 16.53
CA GLY A 155 13.81 14.61 16.67
C GLY A 155 14.75 13.88 15.69
N ALA A 156 15.80 14.58 15.25
CA ALA A 156 16.72 14.09 14.21
C ALA A 156 17.40 12.76 14.57
N ASP A 157 17.68 12.53 15.85
CA ASP A 157 18.32 11.31 16.36
C ASP A 157 17.32 10.16 16.65
N TYR A 158 16.03 10.36 16.38
CA TYR A 158 15.05 9.33 16.63
C TYR A 158 15.28 8.10 15.73
N ALA A 159 15.23 6.92 16.36
CA ALA A 159 15.23 5.64 15.70
C ALA A 159 13.99 4.82 16.12
N PRO A 160 13.24 4.25 15.15
CA PRO A 160 12.24 3.23 15.43
C PRO A 160 12.84 2.01 16.14
N LEU A 161 12.02 1.11 16.66
CA LEU A 161 12.49 -0.16 17.25
C LEU A 161 13.00 -1.12 16.17
N ALA A 162 12.35 -1.13 15.00
CA ALA A 162 12.71 -1.97 13.87
C ALA A 162 12.14 -1.40 12.57
N VAL A 163 12.79 -1.77 11.45
CA VAL A 163 12.29 -1.57 10.09
C VAL A 163 12.00 -2.94 9.46
N HIS A 164 10.91 -3.05 8.73
CA HIS A 164 10.44 -4.27 8.07
C HIS A 164 10.45 -4.03 6.57
N LEU A 165 11.10 -4.91 5.81
CA LEU A 165 11.30 -4.80 4.38
C LEU A 165 10.70 -6.01 3.67
N PRO A 166 9.78 -5.82 2.70
CA PRO A 166 9.12 -6.91 1.99
C PRO A 166 9.93 -7.41 0.79
N HIS A 167 11.24 -7.53 0.98
CA HIS A 167 12.20 -8.05 0.01
C HIS A 167 13.46 -8.52 0.72
N ASP A 168 14.30 -9.27 0.01
CA ASP A 168 15.63 -9.64 0.47
C ASP A 168 16.57 -8.42 0.52
N PRO A 169 17.61 -8.42 1.36
CA PRO A 169 18.55 -7.30 1.47
C PRO A 169 19.21 -6.99 0.12
N LEU A 170 19.15 -5.72 -0.31
CA LEU A 170 19.84 -5.23 -1.51
C LEU A 170 21.31 -4.88 -1.22
N THR A 171 21.65 -4.59 0.03
CA THR A 171 23.02 -4.34 0.50
C THR A 171 23.32 -5.14 1.77
N PRO A 172 24.57 -5.23 2.24
CA PRO A 172 24.85 -5.80 3.56
C PRO A 172 24.01 -5.17 4.68
N GLU A 173 23.57 -5.98 5.64
CA GLU A 173 22.68 -5.58 6.74
C GLU A 173 23.19 -4.38 7.54
N ALA A 174 24.52 -4.27 7.73
CA ALA A 174 25.15 -3.16 8.44
C ALA A 174 24.78 -1.78 7.85
N PHE A 175 24.62 -1.67 6.52
CA PHE A 175 24.21 -0.42 5.89
C PHE A 175 22.74 -0.07 6.16
N TYR A 176 21.87 -1.07 6.35
CA TYR A 176 20.48 -0.83 6.78
C TYR A 176 20.44 -0.33 8.22
N LEU A 177 21.22 -0.97 9.11
CA LEU A 177 21.33 -0.54 10.51
C LEU A 177 21.86 0.91 10.60
N GLN A 178 22.88 1.25 9.82
CA GLN A 178 23.42 2.62 9.77
C GLN A 178 22.39 3.63 9.24
N TYR A 179 21.66 3.28 8.19
CA TYR A 179 20.68 4.19 7.56
C TYR A 179 19.44 4.41 8.43
N PHE A 180 18.79 3.31 8.84
CA PHE A 180 17.53 3.35 9.57
C PHE A 180 17.73 3.62 11.07
N GLY A 181 18.92 3.34 11.61
CA GLY A 181 19.22 3.46 13.03
C GLY A 181 18.58 2.37 13.88
N CYS A 182 17.99 1.35 13.26
CA CYS A 182 17.24 0.29 13.93
C CYS A 182 17.42 -1.05 13.23
N ARG A 183 16.99 -2.14 13.90
CA ARG A 183 17.15 -3.50 13.39
C ARG A 183 16.28 -3.71 12.14
N PRO A 184 16.85 -4.17 11.01
CA PRO A 184 16.08 -4.56 9.85
C PRO A 184 15.55 -5.99 9.97
N TYR A 185 14.35 -6.22 9.45
CA TYR A 185 13.77 -7.53 9.16
C TYR A 185 13.44 -7.59 7.67
N PHE A 186 13.92 -8.63 6.99
CA PHE A 186 13.78 -8.82 5.54
C PHE A 186 12.79 -9.93 5.23
N ALA A 187 12.39 -10.03 3.96
CA ALA A 187 11.39 -11.00 3.49
C ALA A 187 10.06 -10.94 4.27
N GLU A 188 9.72 -9.77 4.79
CA GLU A 188 8.47 -9.51 5.51
C GLU A 188 7.29 -9.39 4.54
N ARG A 189 6.07 -9.51 5.05
CA ARG A 189 4.88 -9.36 4.18
C ARG A 189 4.62 -7.90 3.80
N VAL A 190 4.94 -6.97 4.70
CA VAL A 190 4.55 -5.56 4.60
C VAL A 190 5.73 -4.70 5.03
N GLY A 191 6.00 -3.63 4.27
CA GLY A 191 7.00 -2.64 4.64
C GLY A 191 6.52 -1.77 5.78
N GLY A 192 7.40 -1.39 6.70
CA GLY A 192 7.00 -0.48 7.77
C GLY A 192 7.99 -0.36 8.93
N PHE A 193 7.53 0.27 10.00
CA PHE A 193 8.30 0.47 11.22
C PHE A 193 7.58 -0.08 12.44
N THR A 194 8.33 -0.72 13.33
CA THR A 194 7.86 -0.94 14.71
C THR A 194 8.31 0.24 15.57
N MET A 195 7.38 0.85 16.30
CA MET A 195 7.64 1.95 17.22
C MET A 195 7.09 1.64 18.61
N ARG A 196 7.55 2.37 19.62
CA ARG A 196 6.91 2.33 20.94
C ARG A 196 5.56 3.03 20.82
N THR A 197 4.50 2.44 21.38
CA THR A 197 3.17 3.07 21.37
C THR A 197 3.20 4.43 22.07
N ALA A 198 4.01 4.57 23.13
CA ALA A 198 4.22 5.84 23.83
C ALA A 198 4.77 6.96 22.94
N ASP A 199 5.53 6.64 21.87
CA ASP A 199 6.05 7.66 20.96
C ASP A 199 4.92 8.32 20.16
N LEU A 200 3.78 7.64 19.95
CA LEU A 200 2.61 8.18 19.25
C LEU A 200 1.92 9.28 20.07
N SER A 201 2.02 9.23 21.40
CA SER A 201 1.42 10.24 22.29
C SER A 201 2.30 11.47 22.50
N ARG A 202 3.49 11.52 21.88
CA ARG A 202 4.37 12.68 22.01
C ARG A 202 3.72 13.91 21.36
N PRO A 203 3.69 15.06 22.06
CA PRO A 203 3.11 16.28 21.53
C PRO A 203 3.98 16.85 20.41
N LEU A 204 3.33 17.48 19.44
CA LEU A 204 3.95 18.25 18.37
C LEU A 204 3.69 19.74 18.58
N ASN A 205 4.37 20.58 17.78
CA ASN A 205 4.13 22.02 17.77
C ASN A 205 2.80 22.29 17.04
N HIS A 206 1.72 22.16 17.79
CA HIS A 206 0.36 22.33 17.30
C HIS A 206 0.06 23.80 17.00
N ASP A 207 -0.45 24.06 15.80
CA ASP A 207 -1.02 25.34 15.40
C ASP A 207 -2.47 25.08 14.98
N ASP A 208 -3.41 25.31 15.90
CA ASP A 208 -4.85 25.04 15.71
C ASP A 208 -5.42 25.69 14.44
N VAL A 209 -4.99 26.92 14.15
CA VAL A 209 -5.53 27.71 13.04
C VAL A 209 -4.98 27.17 11.72
N ALA A 210 -3.66 27.01 11.63
CA ALA A 210 -3.02 26.46 10.44
C ALA A 210 -3.49 25.03 10.17
N HIS A 211 -3.65 24.22 11.23
CA HIS A 211 -4.15 22.85 11.15
C HIS A 211 -5.56 22.78 10.56
N ARG A 212 -6.48 23.61 11.07
CA ARG A 212 -7.85 23.64 10.57
C ARG A 212 -7.92 24.05 9.11
N VAL A 213 -7.21 25.11 8.73
CA VAL A 213 -7.18 25.61 7.35
C VAL A 213 -6.70 24.54 6.37
N VAL A 214 -5.60 23.85 6.69
CA VAL A 214 -5.06 22.81 5.79
C VAL A 214 -5.92 21.56 5.76
N VAL A 215 -6.52 21.15 6.89
CA VAL A 215 -7.45 20.00 6.94
C VAL A 215 -8.74 20.30 6.18
N ASP A 216 -9.28 21.51 6.27
CA ASP A 216 -10.45 21.94 5.52
C ASP A 216 -10.15 21.95 4.01
N TYR A 217 -9.01 22.50 3.62
CA TYR A 217 -8.54 22.45 2.23
C TYR A 217 -8.39 21.01 1.74
N LEU A 218 -7.68 20.15 2.48
CA LEU A 218 -7.53 18.73 2.14
C LEU A 218 -8.88 18.05 1.99
N SER A 219 -9.82 18.30 2.91
CA SER A 219 -11.17 17.72 2.87
C SER A 219 -11.99 18.20 1.66
N SER A 220 -11.64 19.35 1.07
CA SER A 220 -12.28 19.86 -0.15
C SER A 220 -11.69 19.27 -1.44
N ILE A 221 -10.39 18.96 -1.46
CA ILE A 221 -9.68 18.46 -2.65
C ILE A 221 -9.47 16.95 -2.66
N THR A 222 -9.56 16.32 -1.49
CA THR A 222 -9.80 14.90 -1.36
C THR A 222 -11.28 14.78 -1.16
N PRO A 223 -12.04 14.38 -2.19
CA PRO A 223 -13.41 14.04 -1.95
C PRO A 223 -13.37 12.90 -0.94
N LEU A 224 -13.89 13.15 0.26
CA LEU A 224 -14.47 12.12 1.12
C LEU A 224 -15.62 11.36 0.41
N GLY A 225 -15.77 11.50 -0.93
CA GLY A 225 -16.75 10.91 -1.82
C GLY A 225 -16.14 10.29 -3.10
N GLU A 226 -14.82 10.14 -3.20
CA GLU A 226 -14.17 9.22 -4.17
C GLU A 226 -13.24 8.31 -3.37
N GLY A 227 -13.83 7.38 -2.64
CA GLY A 227 -13.07 6.48 -1.77
C GLY A 227 -13.67 6.31 -0.39
N ILE A 228 -14.80 6.93 -0.07
CA ILE A 228 -15.56 6.50 1.11
C ILE A 228 -16.02 5.06 0.92
N VAL A 229 -16.36 4.68 -0.31
CA VAL A 229 -16.64 3.29 -0.68
C VAL A 229 -15.42 2.39 -0.39
N GLU A 230 -14.21 2.77 -0.78
CA GLU A 230 -13.02 1.93 -0.58
C GLU A 230 -12.53 1.92 0.88
N SER A 231 -12.66 3.04 1.59
CA SER A 231 -12.41 3.15 3.02
C SER A 231 -13.43 2.31 3.81
N VAL A 232 -14.72 2.39 3.46
CA VAL A 232 -15.77 1.53 4.03
C VAL A 232 -15.47 0.07 3.73
N ARG A 233 -15.04 -0.29 2.50
CA ARG A 233 -14.64 -1.66 2.16
C ARG A 233 -13.49 -2.16 3.02
N THR A 234 -12.52 -1.31 3.26
CA THR A 234 -11.34 -1.62 4.08
C THR A 234 -11.73 -1.91 5.52
N ILE A 235 -12.53 -1.03 6.14
CA ILE A 235 -12.99 -1.21 7.52
C ILE A 235 -13.91 -2.42 7.62
N VAL A 236 -14.84 -2.60 6.68
CA VAL A 236 -15.70 -3.77 6.62
C VAL A 236 -14.85 -5.04 6.56
N ARG A 237 -13.82 -5.10 5.70
CA ARG A 237 -12.93 -6.27 5.58
C ARG A 237 -12.26 -6.64 6.91
N GLN A 238 -11.91 -5.65 7.73
CA GLN A 238 -11.31 -5.86 9.06
C GLN A 238 -12.33 -6.31 10.11
N LEU A 239 -13.57 -5.84 10.01
CA LEU A 239 -14.65 -6.17 10.95
C LEU A 239 -15.41 -7.46 10.58
N LEU A 240 -15.18 -8.03 9.38
CA LEU A 240 -15.83 -9.28 8.99
C LEU A 240 -15.50 -10.43 9.96
N PRO A 241 -14.23 -10.74 10.30
CA PRO A 241 -13.93 -11.86 11.20
C PRO A 241 -14.52 -11.72 12.60
N THR A 242 -14.81 -10.48 13.04
CA THR A 242 -15.40 -10.21 14.36
C THR A 242 -16.93 -10.28 14.35
N GLY A 243 -17.56 -10.30 13.17
CA GLY A 243 -19.01 -10.21 13.03
C GLY A 243 -19.59 -8.81 13.30
N ALA A 244 -18.75 -7.80 13.56
CA ALA A 244 -19.18 -6.45 13.99
C ALA A 244 -19.30 -5.43 12.84
N ALA A 245 -19.24 -5.87 11.59
CA ALA A 245 -19.32 -5.00 10.40
C ALA A 245 -20.72 -4.40 10.18
N THR A 246 -21.13 -3.50 11.08
CA THR A 246 -22.40 -2.78 11.04
C THR A 246 -22.22 -1.34 10.60
N LEU A 247 -23.28 -0.71 10.08
CA LEU A 247 -23.23 0.67 9.61
C LEU A 247 -22.82 1.65 10.73
N ASN A 248 -23.35 1.47 11.94
CA ASN A 248 -23.06 2.37 13.06
C ASN A 248 -21.58 2.31 13.45
N VAL A 249 -21.04 1.11 13.62
CA VAL A 249 -19.63 0.90 13.95
C VAL A 249 -18.73 1.49 12.86
N VAL A 250 -19.05 1.26 11.58
CA VAL A 250 -18.26 1.81 10.48
C VAL A 250 -18.39 3.33 10.38
N ALA A 251 -19.56 3.91 10.63
CA ALA A 251 -19.75 5.37 10.63
C ALA A 251 -18.97 6.05 11.76
N GLU A 252 -18.91 5.44 12.94
CA GLU A 252 -18.10 5.90 14.07
C GLU A 252 -16.60 5.96 13.74
N GLN A 253 -16.09 5.00 12.96
CA GLN A 253 -14.67 5.03 12.51
C GLN A 253 -14.34 6.24 11.62
N PHE A 254 -15.35 6.85 11.00
CA PHE A 254 -15.19 8.07 10.20
C PHE A 254 -15.62 9.34 10.96
N HIS A 255 -15.98 9.24 12.24
CA HIS A 255 -16.61 10.31 13.01
C HIS A 255 -17.85 10.90 12.31
N LEU A 256 -18.60 10.07 11.59
CA LEU A 256 -19.80 10.45 10.86
C LEU A 256 -21.05 9.89 11.52
N HIS A 257 -22.15 10.65 11.41
CA HIS A 257 -23.47 10.10 11.69
C HIS A 257 -23.84 9.05 10.62
N PRO A 258 -24.49 7.92 10.97
CA PRO A 258 -24.83 6.85 10.02
C PRO A 258 -25.61 7.33 8.77
N LYS A 259 -26.52 8.29 8.94
CA LYS A 259 -27.25 8.92 7.82
C LYS A 259 -26.33 9.64 6.84
N THR A 260 -25.28 10.29 7.33
CA THR A 260 -24.29 10.98 6.49
C THR A 260 -23.47 9.98 5.68
N LEU A 261 -23.07 8.87 6.32
CA LEU A 261 -22.37 7.78 5.63
C LEU A 261 -23.25 7.16 4.53
N GLN A 262 -24.51 6.87 4.83
CA GLN A 262 -25.45 6.34 3.83
C GLN A 262 -25.67 7.31 2.66
N ARG A 263 -25.83 8.61 2.93
CA ARG A 263 -25.99 9.62 1.88
C ARG A 263 -24.77 9.64 0.95
N ARG A 264 -23.56 9.64 1.51
CA ARG A 264 -22.31 9.61 0.73
C ARG A 264 -22.14 8.31 -0.08
N LEU A 265 -22.54 7.16 0.48
CA LEU A 265 -22.54 5.90 -0.27
C LEU A 265 -23.54 5.92 -1.44
N ALA A 266 -24.70 6.55 -1.25
CA ALA A 266 -25.71 6.71 -2.29
C ALA A 266 -25.25 7.66 -3.40
N GLU A 267 -24.50 8.72 -3.05
CA GLU A 267 -23.84 9.62 -4.02
C GLU A 267 -22.87 8.84 -4.94
N GLU A 268 -22.23 7.77 -4.45
CA GLU A 268 -21.41 6.83 -5.22
C GLU A 268 -22.20 5.62 -5.82
N ASN A 269 -23.52 5.71 -5.93
CA ASN A 269 -24.41 4.66 -6.49
C ASN A 269 -24.27 3.29 -5.79
N THR A 270 -23.99 3.26 -4.49
CA THR A 270 -23.90 2.02 -3.71
C THR A 270 -24.61 2.13 -2.38
N THR A 271 -24.68 1.01 -1.65
CA THR A 271 -25.19 0.98 -0.28
C THR A 271 -24.22 0.20 0.60
N PHE A 272 -24.31 0.42 1.91
CA PHE A 272 -23.50 -0.33 2.87
C PHE A 272 -23.68 -1.85 2.73
N VAL A 273 -24.91 -2.31 2.51
CA VAL A 273 -25.23 -3.73 2.32
C VAL A 273 -24.54 -4.29 1.06
N ILE A 274 -24.61 -3.56 -0.06
CA ILE A 274 -23.94 -3.95 -1.32
C ILE A 274 -22.42 -3.99 -1.12
N LEU A 275 -21.86 -3.04 -0.38
CA LEU A 275 -20.44 -2.99 -0.09
C LEU A 275 -19.97 -4.17 0.76
N VAL A 276 -20.67 -4.48 1.84
CA VAL A 276 -20.35 -5.65 2.68
C VAL A 276 -20.40 -6.94 1.85
N ASP A 277 -21.39 -7.05 0.97
CA ASP A 277 -21.52 -8.20 0.09
C ASP A 277 -20.35 -8.34 -0.90
N ARG A 278 -19.94 -7.23 -1.54
CA ARG A 278 -18.76 -7.21 -2.42
C ARG A 278 -17.48 -7.58 -1.68
N VAL A 279 -17.24 -6.99 -0.50
CA VAL A 279 -16.06 -7.33 0.30
C VAL A 279 -16.03 -8.81 0.66
N ARG A 280 -17.16 -9.37 1.10
CA ARG A 280 -17.25 -10.81 1.38
C ARG A 280 -16.96 -11.65 0.14
N LYS A 281 -17.48 -11.26 -1.02
CA LYS A 281 -17.20 -11.93 -2.29
C LYS A 281 -15.71 -11.92 -2.62
N ASP A 282 -15.05 -10.76 -2.53
CA ASP A 282 -13.63 -10.62 -2.86
C ASP A 282 -12.74 -11.44 -1.90
N VAL A 283 -13.06 -11.40 -0.61
CA VAL A 283 -12.35 -12.19 0.42
C VAL A 283 -12.56 -13.68 0.19
N ALA A 284 -13.79 -14.11 -0.12
CA ALA A 284 -14.10 -15.50 -0.43
C ALA A 284 -13.36 -15.97 -1.69
N ASP A 285 -13.37 -15.19 -2.77
CA ASP A 285 -12.67 -15.51 -4.01
C ASP A 285 -11.18 -15.72 -3.76
N ARG A 286 -10.53 -14.75 -3.12
CA ARG A 286 -9.11 -14.83 -2.76
C ARG A 286 -8.79 -16.10 -1.96
N TYR A 287 -9.50 -16.35 -0.85
CA TYR A 287 -9.23 -17.51 -0.01
C TYR A 287 -9.50 -18.84 -0.71
N LEU A 288 -10.56 -18.94 -1.50
CA LEU A 288 -10.90 -20.15 -2.24
C LEU A 288 -9.87 -20.46 -3.34
N ARG A 289 -9.25 -19.44 -3.94
CA ARG A 289 -8.20 -19.58 -4.96
C ARG A 289 -6.82 -19.88 -4.38
N THR A 290 -6.41 -19.15 -3.35
CA THR A 290 -5.00 -19.14 -2.90
C THR A 290 -4.71 -20.03 -1.68
N THR A 291 -5.74 -20.59 -1.03
CA THR A 291 -5.53 -21.33 0.23
C THR A 291 -6.27 -22.67 0.29
N GLY A 292 -5.93 -23.47 1.32
CA GLY A 292 -6.62 -24.71 1.70
C GLY A 292 -7.60 -24.56 2.87
N ILE A 293 -8.01 -23.33 3.22
CA ILE A 293 -8.81 -23.06 4.42
C ILE A 293 -10.10 -23.91 4.48
N GLY A 294 -10.43 -24.43 5.68
CA GLY A 294 -11.68 -25.16 5.90
C GLY A 294 -12.90 -24.26 5.72
N LEU A 295 -14.00 -24.78 5.18
CA LEU A 295 -15.19 -23.99 4.85
C LEU A 295 -15.87 -23.36 6.08
N THR A 296 -15.84 -24.05 7.21
CA THR A 296 -16.35 -23.53 8.49
C THR A 296 -15.51 -22.35 8.99
N HIS A 297 -14.19 -22.41 8.81
CA HIS A 297 -13.28 -21.33 9.17
C HIS A 297 -13.46 -20.14 8.21
N LEU A 298 -13.56 -20.40 6.89
CA LEU A 298 -13.86 -19.35 5.91
C LEU A 298 -15.20 -18.64 6.19
N ALA A 299 -16.21 -19.36 6.65
CA ALA A 299 -17.48 -18.76 7.05
C ALA A 299 -17.29 -17.74 8.19
N ARG A 300 -16.46 -18.08 9.19
CA ARG A 300 -16.12 -17.17 10.30
C ARG A 300 -15.32 -15.95 9.84
N GLU A 301 -14.33 -16.13 8.96
CA GLU A 301 -13.55 -15.02 8.37
C GLU A 301 -14.43 -14.01 7.62
N LEU A 302 -15.53 -14.48 7.05
CA LEU A 302 -16.51 -13.66 6.34
C LEU A 302 -17.61 -13.09 7.26
N GLY A 303 -17.52 -13.34 8.57
CA GLY A 303 -18.49 -12.89 9.57
C GLY A 303 -19.85 -13.58 9.45
N TYR A 304 -19.87 -14.83 8.99
CA TYR A 304 -21.07 -15.65 9.00
C TYR A 304 -21.12 -16.53 10.25
N ALA A 305 -22.30 -16.61 10.87
CA ALA A 305 -22.55 -17.51 12.00
C ALA A 305 -22.51 -18.99 11.59
N GLU A 306 -22.89 -19.30 10.33
CA GLU A 306 -22.99 -20.67 9.84
C GLU A 306 -22.40 -20.85 8.43
N GLN A 307 -21.82 -22.02 8.19
CA GLN A 307 -21.35 -22.44 6.87
C GLN A 307 -22.49 -22.58 5.83
N SER A 308 -23.73 -22.79 6.29
CA SER A 308 -24.92 -22.85 5.42
C SER A 308 -25.10 -21.53 4.64
N VAL A 309 -24.79 -20.40 5.27
CA VAL A 309 -24.87 -19.05 4.68
C VAL A 309 -23.78 -18.87 3.62
N LEU A 310 -22.53 -19.26 3.91
CA LEU A 310 -21.43 -19.23 2.95
C LEU A 310 -21.78 -20.00 1.66
N THR A 311 -22.38 -21.18 1.81
CA THR A 311 -22.73 -22.03 0.65
C THR A 311 -23.75 -21.36 -0.26
N ARG A 312 -24.78 -20.72 0.33
CA ARG A 312 -25.78 -19.95 -0.43
C ARG A 312 -25.17 -18.72 -1.10
N SER A 313 -24.30 -17.99 -0.39
CA SER A 313 -23.60 -16.81 -0.95
C SER A 313 -22.69 -17.17 -2.12
N CYS A 314 -21.90 -18.25 -2.03
CA CYS A 314 -21.06 -18.70 -3.13
C CYS A 314 -21.87 -19.09 -4.37
N LYS A 315 -23.01 -19.78 -4.20
CA LYS A 315 -23.91 -20.09 -5.33
C LYS A 315 -24.39 -18.82 -6.03
N ARG A 316 -24.75 -17.79 -5.26
CA ARG A 316 -25.18 -16.49 -5.81
C ARG A 316 -24.04 -15.74 -6.49
N TRP A 317 -22.82 -15.74 -5.93
CA TRP A 317 -21.69 -14.95 -6.43
C TRP A 317 -20.93 -15.59 -7.58
N PHE A 318 -20.82 -16.92 -7.58
CA PHE A 318 -19.93 -17.69 -8.45
C PHE A 318 -20.67 -18.77 -9.23
N GLY A 319 -21.99 -18.90 -9.07
CA GLY A 319 -22.82 -19.91 -9.71
C GLY A 319 -22.69 -21.33 -9.14
N THR A 320 -21.73 -21.57 -8.23
CA THR A 320 -21.44 -22.91 -7.68
C THR A 320 -21.18 -22.88 -6.17
N GLY A 321 -21.14 -24.06 -5.53
CA GLY A 321 -20.77 -24.17 -4.13
C GLY A 321 -19.26 -23.91 -3.90
N PRO A 322 -18.84 -23.53 -2.69
CA PRO A 322 -17.46 -23.11 -2.41
C PRO A 322 -16.41 -24.19 -2.69
N ALA A 323 -16.73 -25.47 -2.46
CA ALA A 323 -15.83 -26.59 -2.78
C ALA A 323 -15.66 -26.79 -4.29
N ALA A 324 -16.74 -26.68 -5.05
CA ALA A 324 -16.72 -26.78 -6.51
C ALA A 324 -15.94 -25.60 -7.13
N TYR A 325 -16.19 -24.39 -6.65
CA TYR A 325 -15.46 -23.19 -7.09
C TYR A 325 -13.95 -23.29 -6.84
N ARG A 326 -13.55 -23.79 -5.66
CA ARG A 326 -12.14 -24.05 -5.32
C ARG A 326 -11.48 -25.03 -6.29
N ASN A 327 -12.16 -26.12 -6.63
CA ASN A 327 -11.62 -27.11 -7.56
C ASN A 327 -11.47 -26.53 -8.97
N GLN A 328 -12.46 -25.78 -9.44
CA GLN A 328 -12.41 -25.11 -10.74
C GLN A 328 -11.27 -24.09 -10.82
N ALA A 329 -11.08 -23.28 -9.79
CA ALA A 329 -10.00 -22.30 -9.74
C ALA A 329 -8.60 -22.95 -9.78
N ARG A 330 -8.40 -24.06 -9.06
CA ARG A 330 -7.12 -24.78 -9.02
C ARG A 330 -6.78 -25.45 -10.36
N LEU A 331 -7.79 -25.94 -11.08
CA LEU A 331 -7.63 -26.50 -12.43
C LEU A 331 -7.24 -25.42 -13.45
N GLN A 332 -7.73 -24.18 -13.30
CA GLN A 332 -7.34 -23.06 -14.17
C GLN A 332 -5.89 -22.59 -13.94
N THR A 333 -5.37 -22.68 -12.71
CA THR A 333 -3.97 -22.34 -12.41
C THR A 333 -2.97 -23.37 -12.96
N THR A 334 -3.38 -24.63 -13.13
CA THR A 334 -2.51 -25.70 -13.65
C THR A 334 -2.44 -25.76 -15.18
N VAL A 335 -3.44 -25.24 -15.91
CA VAL A 335 -3.49 -25.25 -17.38
C VAL A 335 -2.71 -24.08 -18.01
N SER A 336 -2.36 -23.03 -17.25
CA SER A 336 -1.60 -21.86 -17.74
C SER A 336 -0.07 -21.95 -17.58
N ALA A 337 0.49 -23.11 -17.20
CA ALA A 337 1.93 -23.35 -17.31
C ALA A 337 2.28 -23.71 -18.77
N PRO A 338 3.17 -22.97 -19.46
CA PRO A 338 3.55 -23.32 -20.82
C PRO A 338 4.29 -24.65 -20.80
N GLY A 339 3.72 -25.65 -21.49
CA GLY A 339 4.35 -26.93 -21.73
C GLY A 339 5.72 -26.74 -22.37
N SER A 340 6.73 -27.32 -21.73
CA SER A 340 8.07 -27.47 -22.29
C SER A 340 7.96 -28.28 -23.58
N GLY A 341 8.06 -27.57 -24.71
CA GLY A 341 8.17 -28.16 -26.03
C GLY A 341 9.41 -29.03 -26.11
N ARG A 342 9.22 -30.35 -25.99
CA ARG A 342 10.22 -31.33 -26.35
C ARG A 342 10.20 -31.43 -27.88
N GLY A 343 11.06 -30.65 -28.53
CA GLY A 343 11.31 -30.76 -29.96
C GLY A 343 11.81 -32.16 -30.33
N PRO A 344 11.47 -32.67 -31.52
CA PRO A 344 11.78 -34.03 -31.91
C PRO A 344 13.26 -34.21 -32.24
N ASN A 345 13.83 -35.30 -31.72
CA ASN A 345 15.18 -35.78 -31.95
C ASN A 345 15.32 -36.33 -33.39
N PRO A 346 16.21 -35.81 -34.25
CA PRO A 346 16.50 -36.43 -35.53
C PRO A 346 17.78 -37.27 -35.41
N GLY A 347 17.67 -38.58 -35.60
CA GLY A 347 18.87 -39.41 -35.82
C GLY A 347 18.76 -40.84 -35.36
N ASN A 348 17.94 -41.65 -36.05
CA ASN A 348 18.38 -43.01 -36.39
C ASN A 348 17.51 -43.56 -37.52
N VAL A 349 18.00 -43.45 -38.75
CA VAL A 349 17.55 -44.29 -39.86
C VAL A 349 18.73 -45.13 -40.26
N SER A 350 18.65 -46.41 -39.93
CA SER A 350 19.46 -47.46 -40.53
C SER A 350 18.50 -48.47 -41.17
N VAL A 351 18.95 -48.97 -42.32
CA VAL A 351 18.57 -50.23 -42.99
C VAL A 351 17.36 -50.19 -43.97
N SER A 352 17.67 -50.18 -45.27
CA SER A 352 17.41 -51.30 -46.24
C SER A 352 17.06 -50.84 -47.67
N CYS A 353 18.06 -50.82 -48.56
CA CYS A 353 18.11 -51.52 -49.86
C CYS A 353 19.31 -51.00 -50.66
#